data_AF-A0A227J906-F1
#
_entry.id   AF-A0A227J906-F1
#
_cell.length_a   1.000
_cell.length_b   1.000
_cell.length_c   1.000
_cell.angle_alpha   90.00
_cell.angle_beta   90.00
_cell.angle_gamma   90.00
#
_symmetry.space_group_name_H-M   'P 1'
#
loop_
_entity.id
_entity.type
_entity.pdbx_description
1 polymer ?
#
loop_
_entity_poly.entity_id
_entity_poly.type
_entity_poly.pdbx_seq_one_letter_code
_entity_poly.pdbx_strand_id
1 'polypeptide(L)'
;HDIWTLYELSWLNSKGLPQVAVGEVYIPATSANLIESKSFKLYLNSYNQTRFASWEEVAERLTQDLSACAGEKVLVEVNPVGHYTNQPIVTMEGECIDDQDIEINSYDFDADLLAGAAGEDQVEEVLHSHLLKSNCLITNQPDWGSVE
;
A
#
# COMPACT_ATOMS: atom_id res chain seq x y z
N HIS A 1 0.19 -8.55 -6.32
CA HIS A 1 -0.34 -8.43 -4.95
C HIS A 1 -0.60 -6.97 -4.72
N ASP A 2 -1.62 -6.64 -3.93
CA ASP A 2 -1.73 -5.31 -3.32
C ASP A 2 -0.92 -5.35 -2.02
N ILE A 3 0.09 -4.48 -1.92
CA ILE A 3 0.97 -4.42 -0.75
C ILE A 3 0.58 -3.21 0.08
N TRP A 4 0.37 -3.41 1.37
CA TRP A 4 -0.04 -2.37 2.31
C TRP A 4 0.94 -2.26 3.46
N THR A 5 1.35 -1.02 3.77
CA THR A 5 2.16 -0.71 4.95
C THR A 5 1.30 -0.09 6.04
N LEU A 6 1.26 -0.72 7.21
CA LEU A 6 0.47 -0.32 8.37
C LEU A 6 1.35 0.42 9.38
N TYR A 7 1.59 1.71 9.16
CA TYR A 7 2.48 2.52 10.00
C TYR A 7 1.99 2.75 11.44
N GLU A 8 0.67 2.65 11.69
CA GLU A 8 0.03 2.98 12.97
C GLU A 8 -0.45 1.73 13.75
N LEU A 9 0.19 0.58 13.58
CA LEU A 9 -0.21 -0.66 14.27
C LEU A 9 0.20 -0.64 15.75
N SER A 10 -0.79 -0.73 16.64
CA SER A 10 -0.59 -0.68 18.10
C SER A 10 -1.59 -1.54 18.86
N TRP A 11 -1.17 -2.11 19.99
CA TRP A 11 -2.02 -2.92 20.89
C TRP A 11 -1.47 -2.94 22.32
N LEU A 12 -2.10 -3.69 23.24
CA LEU A 12 -1.58 -3.90 24.59
C LEU A 12 -1.02 -5.32 24.75
N ASN A 13 0.11 -5.48 25.42
CA ASN A 13 0.54 -6.82 25.84
C ASN A 13 -0.36 -7.37 26.98
N SER A 14 -0.13 -8.61 27.39
CA SER A 14 -0.91 -9.29 28.45
C SER A 14 -0.97 -8.52 29.79
N LYS A 15 -0.01 -7.65 30.06
CA LYS A 15 0.06 -6.81 31.27
C LYS A 15 -0.52 -5.40 31.07
N GLY A 16 -1.02 -5.08 29.88
CA GLY A 16 -1.62 -3.77 29.58
C GLY A 16 -0.62 -2.69 29.16
N LEU A 17 0.65 -3.05 28.89
CA LEU A 17 1.63 -2.10 28.37
C LEU A 17 1.45 -1.96 26.85
N PRO A 18 1.35 -0.74 26.30
CA PRO A 18 1.27 -0.53 24.86
C PRO A 18 2.46 -1.12 24.10
N GLN A 19 2.18 -1.65 22.92
CA GLN A 19 3.12 -2.21 21.94
C GLN A 19 2.88 -1.50 20.61
N VAL A 20 3.95 -1.26 19.85
CA VAL A 20 3.90 -0.59 18.54
C VAL A 20 4.72 -1.36 17.52
N ALA A 21 4.24 -1.41 16.29
CA ALA A 21 4.88 -2.11 15.18
C ALA A 21 4.55 -1.43 13.85
N VAL A 22 5.25 -1.84 12.80
CA VAL A 22 4.83 -1.60 11.41
C VAL A 22 4.39 -2.95 10.85
N GLY A 23 3.18 -2.96 10.28
CA GLY A 23 2.66 -4.14 9.60
C GLY A 23 2.93 -4.08 8.10
N GLU A 24 3.25 -5.21 7.48
CA GLU A 24 3.27 -5.37 6.03
C GLU A 24 2.25 -6.43 5.63
N VAL A 25 1.37 -6.09 4.70
CA VAL A 25 0.27 -6.95 4.29
C VAL A 25 0.34 -7.17 2.79
N TYR A 26 0.25 -8.43 2.37
CA TYR A 26 0.32 -8.83 0.97
C TYR A 26 -0.99 -9.53 0.60
N ILE A 27 -1.84 -8.84 -0.16
CA ILE A 27 -3.14 -9.33 -0.60
C ILE A 27 -3.00 -9.86 -2.04
N PRO A 28 -3.38 -11.11 -2.34
CA PRO A 28 -3.34 -11.61 -3.72
C PRO A 28 -4.21 -10.78 -4.65
N ALA A 29 -3.69 -10.43 -5.83
CA ALA A 29 -4.49 -9.73 -6.85
C ALA A 29 -5.61 -10.62 -7.43
N THR A 30 -5.56 -11.92 -7.15
CA THR A 30 -6.59 -12.93 -7.49
C THR A 30 -7.70 -13.02 -6.45
N SER A 31 -7.57 -12.33 -5.32
CA SER A 31 -8.56 -12.36 -4.25
C SER A 31 -9.90 -11.79 -4.73
N ALA A 32 -10.99 -12.26 -4.13
CA ALA A 32 -12.33 -11.86 -4.55
C ALA A 32 -12.66 -10.40 -4.18
N ASN A 33 -12.11 -9.92 -3.06
CA ASN A 33 -12.39 -8.58 -2.54
C ASN A 33 -11.08 -7.85 -2.21
N LEU A 34 -11.05 -6.56 -2.51
CA LEU A 34 -10.14 -5.61 -1.86
C LEU A 34 -10.68 -5.21 -0.48
N ILE A 35 -9.80 -4.69 0.38
CA ILE A 35 -10.17 -4.16 1.70
C ILE A 35 -10.18 -2.63 1.64
N GLU A 36 -11.31 -2.01 1.99
CA GLU A 36 -11.45 -0.54 1.94
C GLU A 36 -10.63 0.14 3.05
N SER A 37 -9.80 1.13 2.68
CA SER A 37 -8.76 1.71 3.55
C SER A 37 -9.29 2.29 4.86
N LYS A 38 -10.43 2.98 4.85
CA LYS A 38 -11.00 3.59 6.05
C LYS A 38 -11.51 2.54 7.02
N SER A 39 -12.20 1.52 6.54
CA SER A 39 -12.67 0.39 7.34
C SER A 39 -11.48 -0.38 7.92
N PHE A 40 -10.41 -0.56 7.14
CA PHE A 40 -9.19 -1.20 7.60
C PHE A 40 -8.53 -0.40 8.73
N LYS A 41 -8.42 0.92 8.59
CA LYS A 41 -7.92 1.80 9.66
C LYS A 41 -8.76 1.69 10.95
N LEU A 42 -10.09 1.64 10.84
CA LEU A 42 -10.96 1.47 12.01
C LEU A 42 -10.79 0.10 12.67
N TYR A 43 -10.62 -0.95 11.87
CA TYR A 43 -10.32 -2.29 12.36
C TYR A 43 -8.99 -2.31 13.15
N LEU A 44 -7.92 -1.73 12.62
CA LEU A 44 -6.64 -1.63 13.34
C LEU A 44 -6.76 -0.81 14.63
N ASN A 45 -7.52 0.28 14.62
CA ASN A 45 -7.76 1.07 15.84
C ASN A 45 -8.45 0.28 16.96
N SER A 46 -9.18 -0.79 16.64
CA SER A 46 -9.78 -1.66 17.65
C SER A 46 -8.74 -2.45 18.47
N TYR A 47 -7.50 -2.58 17.95
CA TYR A 47 -6.41 -3.27 18.65
C TYR A 47 -5.81 -2.39 19.76
N ASN A 48 -5.88 -1.07 19.64
CA ASN A 48 -5.15 -0.11 20.49
C ASN A 48 -5.37 -0.32 22.01
N GLN A 49 -6.59 -0.72 22.41
CA GLN A 49 -6.95 -0.97 23.81
C GLN A 49 -7.21 -2.46 24.11
N THR A 50 -6.87 -3.34 23.17
CA THR A 50 -7.07 -4.79 23.27
C THR A 50 -5.78 -5.45 23.72
N ARG A 51 -5.88 -6.39 24.67
CA ARG A 51 -4.74 -7.17 25.16
C ARG A 51 -4.55 -8.42 24.31
N PHE A 52 -3.32 -8.62 23.84
CA PHE A 52 -2.88 -9.85 23.20
C PHE A 52 -1.76 -10.48 24.04
N ALA A 53 -1.70 -11.81 24.03
CA ALA A 53 -0.72 -12.59 24.77
C ALA A 53 0.69 -12.44 24.17
N SER A 54 0.79 -12.31 22.84
CA SER A 54 2.05 -12.17 22.12
C SER A 54 1.91 -11.42 20.80
N TRP A 55 3.03 -11.21 20.12
CA TRP A 55 3.07 -10.59 18.78
C TRP A 55 2.53 -11.55 17.72
N GLU A 56 2.80 -12.85 17.88
CA GLU A 56 2.33 -13.91 17.00
C GLU A 56 0.79 -13.96 16.97
N GLU A 57 0.14 -13.80 18.13
CA GLU A 57 -1.33 -13.75 18.20
C GLU A 57 -1.91 -12.58 17.38
N VAL A 58 -1.23 -11.43 17.38
CA VAL A 58 -1.63 -10.27 16.57
C VAL A 58 -1.48 -10.57 15.08
N ALA A 59 -0.33 -11.13 14.67
CA ALA A 59 -0.08 -11.48 13.27
C ALA A 59 -1.05 -12.55 12.75
N GLU A 60 -1.33 -13.59 13.56
CA GLU A 60 -2.29 -14.64 13.24
C GLU A 60 -3.71 -14.09 13.11
N ARG A 61 -4.13 -13.22 14.02
CA ARG A 61 -5.46 -12.61 13.96
C ARG A 61 -5.61 -11.72 12.72
N LEU A 62 -4.65 -10.85 12.46
CA LEU A 62 -4.64 -10.03 11.25
C LEU A 62 -4.71 -10.90 10.00
N THR A 63 -3.88 -11.95 9.92
CA THR A 63 -3.89 -12.90 8.80
C THR A 63 -5.28 -13.53 8.62
N GLN A 64 -5.89 -14.03 9.68
CA GLN A 64 -7.20 -14.69 9.64
C GLN A 64 -8.30 -13.73 9.16
N ASP A 65 -8.41 -12.57 9.81
CA ASP A 65 -9.51 -11.64 9.57
C ASP A 65 -9.40 -11.00 8.18
N LEU A 66 -8.19 -10.64 7.74
CA LEU A 66 -7.95 -10.07 6.42
C LEU A 66 -8.13 -11.11 5.31
N SER A 67 -7.69 -12.36 5.53
CA SER A 67 -7.94 -13.44 4.57
C SER A 67 -9.44 -13.72 4.39
N ALA A 68 -10.19 -13.71 5.49
CA ALA A 68 -11.64 -13.89 5.44
C ALA A 68 -12.33 -12.72 4.69
N CYS A 69 -11.84 -11.50 4.87
CA CYS A 69 -12.35 -10.32 4.16
C CYS A 69 -12.02 -10.36 2.66
N ALA A 70 -10.78 -10.67 2.30
CA ALA A 70 -10.31 -10.72 0.92
C ALA A 70 -10.87 -11.93 0.14
N GLY A 71 -11.20 -13.02 0.85
CA GLY A 71 -11.64 -14.28 0.25
C GLY A 71 -10.51 -15.18 -0.26
N GLU A 72 -9.26 -14.80 0.00
CA GLU A 72 -8.05 -15.58 -0.28
C GLU A 72 -7.04 -15.37 0.84
N LYS A 73 -6.06 -16.28 0.98
CA LYS A 73 -5.03 -16.17 2.02
C LYS A 73 -4.19 -14.90 1.83
N VAL A 74 -4.22 -14.03 2.83
CA VAL A 74 -3.39 -12.83 2.96
C VAL A 74 -2.15 -13.17 3.79
N LEU A 75 -0.98 -12.62 3.45
CA LEU A 75 0.21 -12.69 4.30
C LEU A 75 0.33 -11.40 5.11
N VAL A 76 0.64 -11.53 6.40
CA VAL A 76 0.88 -10.39 7.30
C VAL A 76 2.19 -10.59 8.04
N GLU A 77 3.05 -9.58 7.96
CA GLU A 77 4.26 -9.46 8.78
C GLU A 77 4.10 -8.33 9.78
N VAL A 78 4.55 -8.53 11.02
CA VAL A 78 4.47 -7.54 12.10
C VAL A 78 5.88 -7.31 12.63
N ASN A 79 6.47 -6.19 12.23
CA ASN A 79 7.87 -5.89 12.48
C ASN A 79 8.01 -4.82 13.59
N PRO A 80 8.94 -5.00 14.55
CA PRO A 80 9.22 -3.95 15.52
C PRO A 80 9.81 -2.73 14.80
N VAL A 81 9.54 -1.52 15.31
CA VAL A 81 10.01 -0.26 14.68
C VAL A 81 11.52 -0.27 14.45
N GLY A 82 12.30 -0.89 15.35
CA GLY A 82 13.75 -1.03 15.21
C GLY A 82 14.21 -1.81 13.97
N HIS A 83 13.36 -2.66 13.38
CA HIS A 83 13.62 -3.38 12.12
C HIS A 83 13.91 -2.43 10.95
N TYR A 84 13.30 -1.24 10.97
CA TYR A 84 13.44 -0.23 9.91
C TYR A 84 14.59 0.75 10.16
N THR A 85 15.40 0.54 11.20
CA THR A 85 16.57 1.37 11.48
C THR A 85 17.58 1.24 10.34
N ASN A 86 18.02 2.38 9.80
CA ASN A 86 18.95 2.46 8.67
C ASN A 86 18.44 1.84 7.36
N GLN A 87 17.13 1.61 7.21
CA GLN A 87 16.59 1.28 5.89
C GLN A 87 16.60 2.54 5.00
N PRO A 88 17.13 2.46 3.77
CA PRO A 88 17.17 3.60 2.87
C PRO A 88 15.78 3.92 2.32
N ILE A 89 15.53 5.19 2.04
CA ILE A 89 14.46 5.57 1.12
C ILE A 89 14.95 5.24 -0.29
N VAL A 90 14.17 4.48 -1.05
CA VAL A 90 14.50 4.05 -2.41
C VAL A 90 13.72 4.86 -3.44
N THR A 91 14.25 4.88 -4.66
CA THR A 91 13.53 5.33 -5.86
C THR A 91 13.10 4.10 -6.68
N MET A 92 12.22 4.32 -7.66
CA MET A 92 11.88 3.34 -8.69
C MET A 92 13.06 3.10 -9.64
N GLU A 93 13.11 1.91 -10.22
CA GLU A 93 14.06 1.50 -11.24
C GLU A 93 13.77 2.19 -12.58
N GLY A 94 14.73 2.11 -13.51
CA GLY A 94 14.54 2.64 -14.86
C GLY A 94 14.67 4.16 -15.00
N GLU A 95 14.18 4.67 -16.12
CA GLU A 95 14.26 6.09 -16.48
C GLU A 95 13.04 6.88 -15.98
N CYS A 96 13.30 7.99 -15.29
CA CYS A 96 12.24 8.91 -14.88
C CYS A 96 11.78 9.74 -16.09
N ILE A 97 10.50 9.70 -16.42
CA ILE A 97 9.94 10.41 -17.59
C ILE A 97 9.36 11.79 -17.27
N ASP A 98 9.57 12.31 -16.06
CA ASP A 98 8.87 13.50 -15.58
C ASP A 98 9.47 14.83 -16.06
N ASP A 99 10.77 14.87 -16.36
CA ASP A 99 11.49 16.10 -16.72
C ASP A 99 11.34 16.43 -18.22
N GLN A 100 10.12 16.85 -18.61
CA GLN A 100 9.76 17.20 -19.98
C GLN A 100 9.32 18.67 -20.09
N ASP A 101 9.85 19.38 -21.10
CA ASP A 101 9.41 20.73 -21.45
C ASP A 101 8.17 20.68 -22.36
N ILE A 102 7.02 20.33 -21.77
CA ILE A 102 5.73 20.20 -22.47
C ILE A 102 4.63 20.99 -21.76
N GLU A 103 3.59 21.36 -22.50
CA GLU A 103 2.41 22.05 -21.96
C GLU A 103 1.24 21.07 -21.78
N ILE A 104 0.64 21.04 -20.59
CA ILE A 104 -0.57 20.26 -20.30
C ILE A 104 -1.78 21.21 -20.26
N ASN A 105 -2.65 21.08 -21.24
CA ASN A 105 -3.81 21.96 -21.43
C ASN A 105 -5.14 21.37 -20.91
N SER A 106 -5.16 20.09 -20.53
CA SER A 106 -6.33 19.41 -19.95
C SER A 106 -5.88 18.43 -18.86
N TYR A 107 -6.70 18.28 -17.82
CA TYR A 107 -6.51 17.33 -16.73
C TYR A 107 -7.65 16.32 -16.63
N ASP A 108 -8.56 16.31 -17.61
CA ASP A 108 -9.59 15.28 -17.72
C ASP A 108 -8.94 13.96 -18.14
N PHE A 109 -9.46 12.85 -17.62
CA PHE A 109 -8.98 11.52 -17.98
C PHE A 109 -9.25 11.24 -19.46
N ASP A 110 -8.19 10.94 -20.21
CA ASP A 110 -8.25 10.58 -21.62
C ASP A 110 -7.30 9.40 -21.92
N ALA A 111 -7.89 8.22 -22.18
CA ALA A 111 -7.13 7.02 -22.52
C ALA A 111 -6.60 7.06 -23.97
N ASP A 112 -7.17 7.90 -24.84
CA ASP A 112 -6.78 8.00 -26.25
C ASP A 112 -5.42 8.70 -26.41
N LEU A 113 -4.89 9.35 -25.37
CA LEU A 113 -3.51 9.86 -25.33
C LEU A 113 -2.47 8.76 -25.60
N LEU A 114 -2.80 7.49 -25.33
CA LEU A 114 -1.92 6.34 -25.60
C LEU A 114 -2.06 5.76 -27.02
N ALA A 115 -2.96 6.30 -27.85
CA ALA A 115 -3.19 5.79 -29.19
C ALA A 115 -1.93 5.97 -30.07
N GLY A 116 -1.27 4.86 -30.41
CA GLY A 116 -0.05 4.87 -31.20
C GLY A 116 1.18 5.40 -30.47
N ALA A 117 1.16 5.41 -29.13
CA ALA A 117 2.28 5.90 -28.31
C ALA A 117 3.52 4.99 -28.38
N ALA A 118 3.36 3.70 -28.67
CA ALA A 118 4.46 2.76 -28.84
C ALA A 118 5.03 2.81 -30.27
N GLY A 119 6.36 2.85 -30.40
CA GLY A 119 7.06 2.78 -31.68
C GLY A 119 7.05 1.39 -32.32
N GLU A 120 7.68 1.26 -33.50
CA GLU A 120 7.78 -0.03 -34.22
C GLU A 120 8.90 -0.94 -33.69
N ASP A 121 9.91 -0.36 -33.06
CA ASP A 121 11.06 -1.10 -32.55
C ASP A 121 10.73 -1.88 -31.28
N GLN A 122 11.17 -3.13 -31.21
CA GLN A 122 11.05 -3.94 -30.01
C GLN A 122 12.19 -3.61 -29.04
N VAL A 123 11.84 -3.12 -27.85
CA VAL A 123 12.77 -2.79 -26.77
C VAL A 123 12.38 -3.49 -25.46
N GLU A 124 13.34 -3.55 -24.55
CA GLU A 124 13.10 -3.89 -23.14
C GLU A 124 13.58 -2.68 -22.33
N GLU A 125 12.63 -1.99 -21.69
CA GLU A 125 12.89 -0.78 -20.92
C GLU A 125 12.04 -0.79 -19.64
N VAL A 126 12.50 -0.03 -18.64
CA VAL A 126 11.76 0.26 -17.41
C VAL A 126 11.71 1.78 -17.30
N LEU A 127 10.50 2.31 -17.13
CA LEU A 127 10.23 3.74 -17.01
C LEU A 127 9.44 3.95 -15.72
N HIS A 128 9.62 5.09 -15.08
CA HIS A 128 8.79 5.46 -13.93
C HIS A 128 8.40 6.93 -13.93
N SER A 129 7.34 7.25 -13.20
CA SER A 129 6.88 8.62 -12.96
C SER A 129 6.49 8.82 -11.49
N HIS A 130 6.82 9.98 -10.94
CA HIS A 130 6.40 10.43 -9.61
C HIS A 130 5.18 11.35 -9.64
N LEU A 131 4.61 11.60 -10.82
CA LEU A 131 3.53 12.56 -11.04
C LEU A 131 2.12 11.95 -10.99
N LEU A 132 1.99 10.67 -10.65
CA LEU A 132 0.69 10.03 -10.55
C LEU A 132 -0.13 10.64 -9.41
N LYS A 133 -1.26 11.24 -9.77
CA LYS A 133 -2.25 11.77 -8.84
C LYS A 133 -3.67 11.45 -9.29
N SER A 134 -4.48 10.94 -8.38
CA SER A 134 -5.91 10.73 -8.58
C SER A 134 -6.69 11.34 -7.41
N ASN A 135 -8.02 11.13 -7.36
CA ASN A 135 -8.84 11.54 -6.21
C ASN A 135 -9.53 10.31 -5.65
N CYS A 136 -9.48 10.15 -4.33
CA CYS A 136 -10.17 9.09 -3.63
C CYS A 136 -11.68 9.22 -3.84
N LEU A 137 -12.31 8.20 -4.43
CA LEU A 137 -13.74 8.23 -4.80
C LEU A 137 -14.70 8.50 -3.63
N ILE A 138 -14.29 8.19 -2.40
CA ILE A 138 -15.14 8.33 -1.20
C ILE A 138 -14.96 9.70 -0.54
N THR A 139 -13.74 10.23 -0.55
CA THR A 139 -13.39 11.43 0.24
C THR A 139 -13.10 12.66 -0.61
N ASN A 140 -12.92 12.48 -1.92
CA ASN A 140 -12.40 13.48 -2.87
C ASN A 140 -11.06 14.09 -2.46
N GLN A 141 -10.31 13.46 -1.55
CA GLN A 141 -8.96 13.86 -1.21
C GLN A 141 -7.99 13.38 -2.29
N PRO A 142 -6.87 14.11 -2.49
CA PRO A 142 -5.87 13.70 -3.47
C PRO A 142 -5.15 12.43 -3.02
N ASP A 143 -5.06 11.48 -3.94
CA ASP A 143 -4.20 10.31 -3.83
C ASP A 143 -2.92 10.60 -4.62
N TRP A 144 -1.76 10.32 -4.00
CA TRP A 144 -0.44 10.54 -4.59
C TRP A 144 0.27 9.20 -4.74
N GLY A 145 0.93 9.00 -5.87
CA GLY A 145 1.69 7.79 -6.14
C GLY A 145 2.89 8.05 -7.04
N SER A 146 3.80 7.10 -7.03
CA SER A 146 4.74 6.89 -8.13
C SER A 146 4.38 5.57 -8.81
N VAL A 147 4.65 5.45 -10.09
CA VAL A 147 4.35 4.26 -10.90
C VAL A 147 5.58 3.84 -11.70
N GLU A 148 5.82 2.54 -11.71
CA GLU A 148 6.85 1.82 -12.47
C GLU A 148 6.15 0.64 -13.16
#